data_AF-A0A2G6TGC2-F1
#
_entry.id   AF-A0A2G6TGC2-F1
#
_cell.length_a   1.000
_cell.length_b   1.000
_cell.length_c   1.000
_cell.angle_alpha   90.00
_cell.angle_beta   90.00
_cell.angle_gamma   90.00
#
_symmetry.space_group_name_H-M   'P 1'
#
loop_
_entity.id
_entity.type
_entity.pdbx_description
1 polymer ?
#
loop_
_entity_poly.entity_id
_entity_poly.type
_entity_poly.pdbx_seq_one_letter_code
_entity_poly.pdbx_strand_id
1 'polypeptide(L)'
;MQLYNTLSAEERAIIIDDAGKQRLTLSFYAYAKIQDPKKFRDDLFLAWNKLDALGRIYVANEGINAQMSIPEENLEAFRATLEVYDFMKGIRLNEAVEHDDHSFLKLTIKVRHKIVADGLNDETFDVTDIGVHLKAKEFNEILDDPNTIVVDFRNHYESEVGHFKGAITPDVETFRESLPIINDQLQNHKEDKNLVMYCTGGIRCEKASAYFKHQGFKNVFQLEGGIINYAKQIEAEGLESKFIGKNFVFDNRLGERITEDIISQCHQCGKPCDNHTNCENDGCHLLFIQCDDCKAAMENCCSTECLDIIHMPLVDQVRLRIGKQVGNKVFRKGKSENLKFKHSGELPNNSLATAEKQADIRQKIKVKKVLLGKAEHYYVKAQVGLFTIENHDLNTGDKILISGPTTGNQELVLEKMIVNEVEALTAKIGDKVTFEVPFRIRLSDKLYKIVN
;
A
#
# COMPACT_ATOMS: atom_id res chain seq x y z
N MET A 1 -3.90 -11.83 26.35
CA MET A 1 -4.23 -11.70 24.92
C MET A 1 -2.96 -11.30 24.18
N GLN A 2 -2.61 -11.97 23.08
CA GLN A 2 -1.37 -11.70 22.34
C GLN A 2 -1.51 -10.38 21.56
N LEU A 3 -0.50 -9.52 21.63
CA LEU A 3 -0.47 -8.19 20.99
C LEU A 3 0.50 -8.15 19.80
N TYR A 4 0.63 -9.27 19.10
CA TYR A 4 1.54 -9.45 17.97
C TYR A 4 0.93 -10.41 16.94
N ASN A 5 1.38 -10.30 15.68
CA ASN A 5 0.95 -11.18 14.60
C ASN A 5 1.62 -12.55 14.74
N THR A 6 0.84 -13.63 14.61
CA THR A 6 1.34 -15.01 14.59
C THR A 6 1.54 -15.57 13.19
N LEU A 7 0.95 -14.93 12.18
CA LEU A 7 0.97 -15.38 10.79
C LEU A 7 2.12 -14.74 9.99
N SER A 8 2.71 -15.53 9.10
CA SER A 8 3.62 -15.05 8.07
C SER A 8 2.86 -14.18 7.03
N ALA A 9 3.60 -13.47 6.19
CA ALA A 9 2.98 -12.67 5.12
C ALA A 9 2.33 -13.58 4.06
N GLU A 10 2.97 -14.72 3.76
CA GLU A 10 2.49 -15.74 2.83
C GLU A 10 1.22 -16.41 3.35
N GLU A 11 1.21 -16.82 4.62
CA GLU A 11 0.03 -17.39 5.27
C GLU A 11 -1.14 -16.40 5.26
N ARG A 12 -0.87 -15.11 5.52
CA ARG A 12 -1.90 -14.08 5.45
C ARG A 12 -2.45 -13.90 4.05
N ALA A 13 -1.59 -13.87 3.03
CA ALA A 13 -2.02 -13.72 1.64
C ALA A 13 -2.96 -14.87 1.23
N ILE A 14 -2.64 -16.11 1.62
CA ILE A 14 -3.52 -17.26 1.38
C ILE A 14 -4.88 -17.08 2.08
N ILE A 15 -4.90 -16.61 3.33
CA ILE A 15 -6.17 -16.38 4.05
C ILE A 15 -7.01 -15.29 3.38
N ILE A 16 -6.38 -14.22 2.90
CA ILE A 16 -7.06 -13.14 2.16
C ILE A 16 -7.68 -13.69 0.87
N ASP A 17 -6.88 -14.42 0.08
CA ASP A 17 -7.35 -15.04 -1.16
C ASP A 17 -8.46 -16.08 -0.92
N ASP A 18 -8.36 -16.88 0.15
CA ASP A 18 -9.35 -17.89 0.53
C ASP A 18 -10.68 -17.27 1.00
N ALA A 19 -10.62 -16.09 1.62
CA ALA A 19 -11.81 -15.36 2.07
C ALA A 19 -12.59 -14.76 0.90
N GLY A 20 -11.92 -14.40 -0.20
CA GLY A 20 -12.55 -13.83 -1.39
C GLY A 20 -13.25 -12.47 -1.15
N LYS A 21 -12.89 -11.78 -0.06
CA LYS A 21 -13.50 -10.51 0.35
C LYS A 21 -12.68 -9.34 -0.14
N GLN A 22 -13.35 -8.35 -0.72
CA GLN A 22 -12.74 -7.09 -1.08
C GLN A 22 -12.32 -6.32 0.18
N ARG A 23 -11.13 -5.73 0.13
CA ARG A 23 -10.60 -4.88 1.18
C ARG A 23 -10.43 -3.46 0.68
N LEU A 24 -10.85 -2.51 1.51
CA LEU A 24 -10.64 -1.08 1.27
C LEU A 24 -9.30 -0.66 1.86
N THR A 25 -8.50 0.06 1.07
CA THR A 25 -7.25 0.66 1.55
C THR A 25 -7.49 2.11 1.96
N LEU A 26 -7.16 2.41 3.22
CA LEU A 26 -7.48 3.64 3.92
C LEU A 26 -6.22 4.24 4.54
N SER A 27 -6.18 5.56 4.62
CA SER A 27 -5.21 6.28 5.45
C SER A 27 -5.85 7.42 6.20
N PHE A 28 -5.32 7.74 7.38
CA PHE A 28 -5.74 8.89 8.17
C PHE A 28 -4.66 9.25 9.19
N TYR A 29 -4.75 10.45 9.73
CA TYR A 29 -3.92 10.88 10.83
C TYR A 29 -4.69 11.88 11.69
N ALA A 30 -4.32 11.99 12.96
CA ALA A 30 -4.82 13.03 13.84
C ALA A 30 -3.71 13.45 14.81
N TYR A 31 -3.53 14.76 14.95
CA TYR A 31 -2.68 15.34 15.98
C TYR A 31 -3.50 15.53 17.26
N ALA A 32 -3.06 14.93 18.35
CA ALA A 32 -3.71 15.02 19.65
C ALA A 32 -2.70 14.70 20.76
N LYS A 33 -2.90 15.26 21.95
CA LYS A 33 -2.06 14.94 23.12
C LYS A 33 -2.49 13.61 23.72
N ILE A 34 -1.84 12.53 23.30
CA ILE A 34 -2.07 11.18 23.80
C ILE A 34 -1.19 10.96 25.04
N GLN A 35 -1.82 10.77 26.20
CA GLN A 35 -1.11 10.66 27.49
C GLN A 35 -0.33 9.35 27.64
N ASP A 36 -0.92 8.23 27.20
CA ASP A 36 -0.28 6.91 27.22
C ASP A 36 -0.33 6.26 25.83
N PRO A 37 0.66 6.55 24.96
CA PRO A 37 0.78 5.94 23.64
C PRO A 37 0.83 4.41 23.66
N LYS A 38 1.36 3.81 24.73
CA LYS A 38 1.49 2.36 24.83
C LYS A 38 0.13 1.74 25.08
N LYS A 39 -0.63 2.28 26.04
CA LYS A 39 -2.00 1.85 26.30
C LYS A 39 -2.88 2.05 25.07
N PHE A 40 -2.82 3.23 24.44
CA PHE A 40 -3.60 3.51 23.24
C PHE A 40 -3.25 2.53 22.10
N ARG A 41 -1.95 2.24 21.88
CA ARG A 41 -1.52 1.22 20.92
C ARG A 41 -2.13 -0.15 21.22
N ASP A 42 -2.08 -0.59 22.48
CA ASP A 42 -2.59 -1.89 22.91
C ASP A 42 -4.12 -1.98 22.69
N ASP A 43 -4.86 -0.95 23.10
CA ASP A 43 -6.31 -0.87 22.94
C ASP A 43 -6.72 -0.90 21.45
N LEU A 44 -6.03 -0.15 20.58
CA LEU A 44 -6.25 -0.19 19.13
C LEU A 44 -5.95 -1.56 18.53
N PHE A 45 -4.85 -2.21 18.92
CA PHE A 45 -4.50 -3.53 18.40
C PHE A 45 -5.59 -4.55 18.70
N LEU A 46 -6.13 -4.51 19.92
CA LEU A 46 -7.19 -5.42 20.36
C LEU A 46 -8.53 -5.17 19.65
N ALA A 47 -8.86 -3.91 19.37
CA ALA A 47 -10.07 -3.56 18.64
C ALA A 47 -9.95 -3.96 17.16
N TRP A 48 -8.87 -3.56 16.51
CA TRP A 48 -8.70 -3.68 15.06
C TRP A 48 -8.34 -5.09 14.60
N ASN A 49 -7.63 -5.88 15.43
CA ASN A 49 -7.35 -7.27 15.11
C ASN A 49 -8.64 -8.11 14.99
N LYS A 50 -9.69 -7.78 15.76
CA LYS A 50 -11.00 -8.46 15.66
C LYS A 50 -11.74 -8.16 14.37
N LEU A 51 -11.43 -7.02 13.75
CA LEU A 51 -12.03 -6.58 12.48
C LEU A 51 -11.22 -7.04 11.27
N ASP A 52 -10.19 -7.86 11.50
CA ASP A 52 -9.19 -8.26 10.49
C ASP A 52 -8.55 -7.06 9.80
N ALA A 53 -8.36 -5.95 10.53
CA ALA A 53 -7.61 -4.81 10.04
C ALA A 53 -6.13 -5.17 9.86
N LEU A 54 -5.54 -4.78 8.74
CA LEU A 54 -4.12 -4.92 8.45
C LEU A 54 -3.55 -3.56 8.12
N GLY A 55 -2.30 -3.27 8.46
CA GLY A 55 -1.80 -1.91 8.26
C GLY A 55 -0.52 -1.60 9.00
N ARG A 56 -0.01 -0.40 8.75
CA ARG A 56 1.07 0.21 9.50
C ARG A 56 0.55 1.48 10.16
N ILE A 57 0.57 1.47 11.49
CA ILE A 57 0.07 2.55 12.31
C ILE A 57 1.16 2.98 13.27
N TYR A 58 1.39 4.28 13.32
CA TYR A 58 2.27 4.92 14.28
C TYR A 58 1.43 5.71 15.27
N VAL A 59 1.75 5.49 16.55
CA VAL A 59 1.17 6.21 17.66
C VAL A 59 2.31 6.91 18.40
N ALA A 60 2.12 8.16 18.75
CA ALA A 60 3.05 8.94 19.57
C ALA A 60 2.28 9.80 20.56
N ASN A 61 2.99 10.48 21.46
CA ASN A 61 2.35 11.47 22.34
C ASN A 61 1.63 12.58 21.55
N GLU A 62 2.09 12.86 20.33
CA GLU A 62 1.52 13.90 19.45
C GLU A 62 0.36 13.41 18.57
N GLY A 63 0.00 12.12 18.59
CA GLY A 63 -1.16 11.65 17.83
C GLY A 63 -1.03 10.26 17.21
N ILE A 64 -1.73 10.07 16.10
CA ILE A 64 -1.79 8.83 15.32
C ILE A 64 -1.63 9.09 13.82
N ASN A 65 -0.95 8.16 13.13
CA ASN A 65 -0.85 8.10 11.68
C ASN A 65 -1.06 6.65 11.25
N ALA A 66 -2.03 6.41 10.38
CA ALA A 66 -2.42 5.08 9.95
C ALA A 66 -2.48 4.98 8.43
N GLN A 67 -1.88 3.92 7.90
CA GLN A 67 -2.14 3.40 6.55
C GLN A 67 -2.53 1.94 6.71
N MET A 68 -3.70 1.55 6.21
CA MET A 68 -4.28 0.25 6.52
C MET A 68 -5.21 -0.25 5.43
N SER A 69 -5.55 -1.54 5.48
CA SER A 69 -6.64 -2.14 4.74
C SER A 69 -7.58 -2.88 5.68
N ILE A 70 -8.88 -2.84 5.37
CA ILE A 70 -9.95 -3.48 6.14
C ILE A 70 -10.89 -4.20 5.17
N PRO A 71 -11.46 -5.37 5.52
CA PRO A 71 -12.58 -5.91 4.75
C PRO A 71 -13.70 -4.88 4.65
N GLU A 72 -14.27 -4.68 3.46
CA GLU A 72 -15.29 -3.65 3.21
C GLU A 72 -16.48 -3.75 4.17
N GLU A 73 -16.95 -4.97 4.44
CA GLU A 73 -18.02 -5.29 5.39
C GLU A 73 -17.76 -4.81 6.84
N ASN A 74 -16.49 -4.63 7.21
CA ASN A 74 -16.09 -4.21 8.55
C ASN A 74 -15.87 -2.68 8.65
N LEU A 75 -16.08 -1.91 7.57
CA LEU A 75 -15.81 -0.48 7.54
C LEU A 75 -16.56 0.29 8.63
N GLU A 76 -17.86 0.05 8.79
CA GLU A 76 -18.68 0.78 9.76
C GLU A 76 -18.34 0.38 11.21
N ALA A 77 -18.05 -0.91 11.43
CA ALA A 77 -17.55 -1.38 12.72
C ALA A 77 -16.19 -0.74 13.05
N PHE A 78 -15.33 -0.58 12.04
CA PHE A 78 -14.05 0.11 12.17
C PHE A 78 -14.25 1.60 12.49
N ARG A 79 -15.13 2.32 11.78
CA ARG A 79 -15.48 3.72 12.08
C ARG A 79 -15.94 3.88 13.52
N ALA A 80 -16.79 2.99 14.01
CA ALA A 80 -17.25 3.01 15.39
C ALA A 80 -16.10 2.92 16.41
N THR A 81 -14.99 2.24 16.09
CA THR A 81 -13.81 2.22 16.97
C THR A 81 -13.08 3.57 17.06
N LEU A 82 -13.18 4.40 16.02
CA LEU A 82 -12.56 5.73 15.98
C LEU A 82 -13.40 6.73 16.80
N GLU A 83 -14.73 6.65 16.70
CA GLU A 83 -15.67 7.51 17.41
C GLU A 83 -15.58 7.44 18.95
N VAL A 84 -14.95 6.38 19.49
CA VAL A 84 -14.68 6.23 20.93
C VAL A 84 -13.73 7.32 21.45
N TYR A 85 -12.87 7.87 20.59
CA TYR A 85 -11.86 8.85 20.96
C TYR A 85 -12.26 10.22 20.47
N ASP A 86 -12.41 11.19 21.37
CA ASP A 86 -12.90 12.54 21.04
C ASP A 86 -12.13 13.21 19.89
N PHE A 87 -10.81 13.01 19.82
CA PHE A 87 -9.96 13.58 18.78
C PHE A 87 -10.01 12.85 17.42
N MET A 88 -10.70 11.70 17.33
CA MET A 88 -10.90 10.93 16.09
C MET A 88 -12.36 10.87 15.64
N LYS A 89 -13.28 11.52 16.37
CA LYS A 89 -14.69 11.60 15.96
C LYS A 89 -14.82 12.34 14.62
N GLY A 90 -15.53 11.74 13.67
CA GLY A 90 -15.74 12.32 12.34
C GLY A 90 -14.46 12.46 11.51
N ILE A 91 -13.38 11.76 11.86
CA ILE A 91 -12.12 11.84 11.13
C ILE A 91 -12.29 11.42 9.67
N ARG A 92 -11.72 12.21 8.75
CA ARG A 92 -11.69 11.85 7.33
C ARG A 92 -10.80 10.62 7.14
N LEU A 93 -11.36 9.61 6.49
CA LEU A 93 -10.61 8.47 5.99
C LEU A 93 -10.28 8.74 4.52
N ASN A 94 -9.00 8.94 4.22
CA ASN A 94 -8.51 8.99 2.85
C ASN A 94 -8.51 7.55 2.30
N GLU A 95 -9.61 7.15 1.69
CA GLU A 95 -9.68 5.92 0.92
C GLU A 95 -8.90 6.10 -0.39
N ALA A 96 -8.05 5.13 -0.71
CA ALA A 96 -7.11 5.17 -1.82
C ALA A 96 -7.82 5.19 -3.20
N VAL A 97 -7.09 5.58 -4.25
CA VAL A 97 -7.63 5.63 -5.63
C VAL A 97 -7.81 4.23 -6.19
N GLU A 98 -6.82 3.37 -5.93
CA GLU A 98 -6.85 1.95 -6.31
C GLU A 98 -6.97 1.07 -5.05
N HIS A 99 -7.54 -0.13 -5.16
CA HIS A 99 -7.61 -1.07 -4.04
C HIS A 99 -6.92 -2.39 -4.41
N ASP A 100 -6.19 -2.94 -3.44
CA ASP A 100 -5.58 -4.27 -3.52
C ASP A 100 -5.75 -4.95 -2.17
N ASP A 101 -6.33 -6.15 -2.17
CA ASP A 101 -6.54 -6.94 -0.96
C ASP A 101 -5.21 -7.24 -0.23
N HIS A 102 -4.08 -7.22 -0.94
CA HIS A 102 -2.74 -7.48 -0.44
C HIS A 102 -1.97 -6.20 -0.09
N SER A 103 -2.61 -5.02 -0.10
CA SER A 103 -1.97 -3.74 0.28
C SER A 103 -1.19 -3.88 1.59
N PHE A 104 -1.77 -4.58 2.58
CA PHE A 104 -1.13 -4.92 3.84
C PHE A 104 -1.35 -6.38 4.20
N LEU A 105 -0.31 -7.03 4.75
CA LEU A 105 -0.35 -8.44 5.17
C LEU A 105 -0.20 -8.63 6.69
N LYS A 106 -0.05 -7.55 7.47
CA LYS A 106 0.12 -7.60 8.93
C LYS A 106 -0.49 -6.38 9.57
N LEU A 107 -1.05 -6.52 10.78
CA LEU A 107 -1.42 -5.39 11.62
C LEU A 107 -0.20 -4.96 12.46
N THR A 108 0.34 -3.80 12.16
CA THR A 108 1.54 -3.28 12.82
C THR A 108 1.24 -1.93 13.44
N ILE A 109 1.02 -1.90 14.75
CA ILE A 109 0.86 -0.65 15.50
C ILE A 109 2.11 -0.45 16.35
N LYS A 110 2.86 0.62 16.08
CA LYS A 110 4.13 0.90 16.77
C LYS A 110 4.07 2.23 17.49
N VAL A 111 4.51 2.22 18.75
CA VAL A 111 4.80 3.45 19.47
C VAL A 111 6.06 4.08 18.89
N ARG A 112 6.00 5.39 18.65
CA ARG A 112 7.06 6.23 18.08
C ARG A 112 7.20 7.49 18.91
N HIS A 113 8.34 8.15 18.77
CA HIS A 113 8.53 9.50 19.32
C HIS A 113 7.65 10.52 18.58
N LYS A 114 7.58 10.39 17.25
CA LYS A 114 6.73 11.19 16.37
C LYS A 114 5.99 10.32 15.38
N ILE A 115 4.77 10.71 15.00
CA ILE A 115 3.97 10.02 13.98
C ILE A 115 4.46 10.29 12.55
N VAL A 116 5.27 11.35 12.39
CA VAL A 116 6.07 11.65 11.20
C VAL A 116 7.46 12.14 11.64
N ALA A 117 8.53 11.61 11.03
CA ALA A 117 9.89 11.98 11.40
C ALA A 117 10.31 13.32 10.75
N ASP A 118 9.91 14.43 11.38
CA ASP A 118 10.13 15.80 10.88
C ASP A 118 11.50 16.41 11.25
N GLY A 119 12.11 15.97 12.36
CA GLY A 119 13.35 16.59 12.89
C GLY A 119 13.20 17.96 13.49
N LEU A 120 11.96 18.40 13.72
CA LEU A 120 11.65 19.67 14.33
C LEU A 120 11.63 19.53 15.86
N ASN A 121 11.98 20.62 16.55
CA ASN A 121 11.70 20.75 17.97
C ASN A 121 10.34 21.42 18.15
N ASP A 122 9.32 20.64 18.53
CA ASP A 122 7.95 21.14 18.68
C ASP A 122 7.80 22.12 19.85
N GLU A 123 8.81 22.25 20.73
CA GLU A 123 8.81 23.23 21.82
C GLU A 123 9.14 24.65 21.35
N THR A 124 9.66 24.82 20.13
CA THR A 124 10.11 26.13 19.64
C THR A 124 9.03 26.91 18.89
N PHE A 125 7.90 26.28 18.56
CA PHE A 125 6.81 26.90 17.81
C PHE A 125 5.47 26.21 18.05
N ASP A 126 4.37 26.89 17.73
CA ASP A 126 3.04 26.29 17.82
C ASP A 126 2.76 25.39 16.61
N VAL A 127 2.79 24.07 16.83
CA VAL A 127 2.50 23.06 15.81
C VAL A 127 1.04 23.06 15.34
N THR A 128 0.15 23.79 16.04
CA THR A 128 -1.27 23.93 15.65
C THR A 128 -1.52 25.17 14.79
N ASP A 129 -0.55 26.08 14.70
CA ASP A 129 -0.60 27.26 13.84
C ASP A 129 -0.30 26.87 12.39
N ILE A 130 -1.19 26.08 11.78
CA ILE A 130 -1.03 25.50 10.44
C ILE A 130 -1.41 26.47 9.32
N GLY A 131 -1.07 26.11 8.09
CA GLY A 131 -1.50 26.80 6.87
C GLY A 131 -2.97 26.58 6.53
N VAL A 132 -3.49 27.37 5.60
CA VAL A 132 -4.88 27.27 5.15
C VAL A 132 -5.05 26.03 4.27
N HIS A 133 -6.03 25.18 4.59
CA HIS A 133 -6.40 24.04 3.76
C HIS A 133 -7.11 24.48 2.49
N LEU A 134 -6.67 23.95 1.36
CA LEU A 134 -7.29 24.15 0.04
C LEU A 134 -7.87 22.84 -0.48
N LYS A 135 -9.12 22.89 -0.93
CA LYS A 135 -9.75 21.80 -1.70
C LYS A 135 -9.18 21.74 -3.12
N ALA A 136 -9.46 20.67 -3.86
CA ALA A 136 -8.84 20.45 -5.18
C ALA A 136 -9.08 21.60 -6.17
N LYS A 137 -10.29 22.18 -6.17
CA LYS A 137 -10.61 23.34 -7.00
C LYS A 137 -9.81 24.58 -6.63
N GLU A 138 -9.82 24.98 -5.36
CA GLU A 138 -9.08 26.14 -4.84
C GLU A 138 -7.56 25.94 -5.00
N PHE A 139 -7.10 24.70 -4.83
CA PHE A 139 -5.72 24.30 -5.06
C PHE A 139 -5.35 24.46 -6.54
N ASN A 140 -6.21 24.02 -7.46
CA ASN A 140 -5.99 24.28 -8.88
C ASN A 140 -5.94 25.79 -9.16
N GLU A 141 -6.88 26.57 -8.67
CA GLU A 141 -6.94 28.02 -8.89
C GLU A 141 -5.67 28.73 -8.39
N ILE A 142 -5.20 28.44 -7.17
CA ILE A 142 -3.98 29.08 -6.63
C ILE A 142 -2.72 28.68 -7.40
N LEU A 143 -2.68 27.49 -8.01
CA LEU A 143 -1.56 27.04 -8.84
C LEU A 143 -1.47 27.79 -10.18
N ASP A 144 -2.53 28.45 -10.65
CA ASP A 144 -2.46 29.32 -11.84
C ASP A 144 -1.93 30.73 -11.54
N ASP A 145 -1.84 31.10 -10.25
CA ASP A 145 -1.29 32.39 -9.87
C ASP A 145 0.25 32.39 -10.05
N PRO A 146 0.82 33.26 -10.90
CA PRO A 146 2.27 33.36 -11.07
C PRO A 146 3.01 33.81 -9.80
N ASN A 147 2.29 34.26 -8.78
CA ASN A 147 2.81 34.61 -7.47
C ASN A 147 2.88 33.42 -6.50
N THR A 148 2.48 32.22 -6.95
CA THR A 148 2.49 31.00 -6.15
C THR A 148 3.77 30.20 -6.35
N ILE A 149 4.31 29.71 -5.23
CA ILE A 149 5.37 28.71 -5.17
C ILE A 149 4.75 27.44 -4.59
N VAL A 150 4.73 26.37 -5.38
CA VAL A 150 4.27 25.06 -4.94
C VAL A 150 5.44 24.16 -4.60
N VAL A 151 5.37 23.50 -3.44
CA VAL A 151 6.44 22.64 -2.91
C VAL A 151 5.93 21.24 -2.62
N ASP A 152 6.64 20.25 -3.14
CA ASP A 152 6.45 18.84 -2.82
C ASP A 152 7.24 18.48 -1.55
N PHE A 153 6.55 18.15 -0.46
CA PHE A 153 7.21 17.69 0.77
C PHE A 153 7.41 16.17 0.81
N ARG A 154 7.31 15.52 -0.34
CA ARG A 154 7.63 14.11 -0.47
C ARG A 154 9.12 13.87 -0.67
N ASN A 155 9.55 12.63 -0.48
CA ASN A 155 10.93 12.24 -0.77
C ASN A 155 11.12 12.15 -2.29
N HIS A 156 12.36 12.26 -2.77
CA HIS A 156 12.65 12.28 -4.22
C HIS A 156 12.04 11.10 -4.99
N TYR A 157 12.09 9.88 -4.43
CA TYR A 157 11.55 8.67 -5.06
C TYR A 157 10.01 8.67 -5.18
N GLU A 158 9.32 9.57 -4.48
CA GLU A 158 7.87 9.75 -4.60
C GLU A 158 7.53 10.75 -5.72
N SER A 159 8.31 11.83 -5.81
CA SER A 159 8.15 12.88 -6.82
C SER A 159 8.62 12.45 -8.21
N GLU A 160 9.58 11.53 -8.30
CA GLU A 160 10.14 11.04 -9.56
C GLU A 160 9.10 10.38 -10.47
N VAL A 161 8.06 9.74 -9.90
CA VAL A 161 6.99 9.06 -10.66
C VAL A 161 5.73 9.88 -10.84
N GLY A 162 5.59 11.00 -10.14
CA GLY A 162 4.46 11.89 -10.31
C GLY A 162 4.53 13.08 -9.37
N HIS A 163 4.11 14.25 -9.80
CA HIS A 163 4.13 15.50 -9.02
C HIS A 163 3.16 16.53 -9.63
N PHE A 164 2.91 17.65 -8.95
CA PHE A 164 2.15 18.76 -9.53
C PHE A 164 3.05 19.56 -10.49
N LYS A 165 2.52 19.89 -11.68
CA LYS A 165 3.27 20.68 -12.69
C LYS A 165 3.81 21.97 -12.06
N GLY A 166 5.11 22.23 -12.24
CA GLY A 166 5.77 23.42 -11.72
C GLY A 166 6.13 23.38 -10.23
N ALA A 167 5.91 22.26 -9.53
CA ALA A 167 6.33 22.11 -8.14
C ALA A 167 7.85 22.08 -7.98
N ILE A 168 8.34 22.72 -6.93
CA ILE A 168 9.68 22.48 -6.40
C ILE A 168 9.67 21.09 -5.77
N THR A 169 10.50 20.19 -6.29
CA THR A 169 10.68 18.82 -5.80
C THR A 169 12.08 18.65 -5.22
N PRO A 170 12.29 18.82 -3.91
CA PRO A 170 13.61 18.70 -3.30
C PRO A 170 14.21 17.31 -3.52
N ASP A 171 15.48 17.25 -3.94
CA ASP A 171 16.19 15.98 -4.09
C ASP A 171 16.67 15.44 -2.73
N VAL A 172 15.71 15.07 -1.87
CA VAL A 172 15.96 14.63 -0.50
C VAL A 172 15.58 13.17 -0.28
N GLU A 173 16.26 12.51 0.66
CA GLU A 173 15.94 11.14 1.05
C GLU A 173 14.89 11.10 2.16
N THR A 174 14.79 12.17 2.95
CA THR A 174 13.85 12.27 4.07
C THR A 174 13.13 13.62 4.13
N PHE A 175 11.89 13.60 4.65
CA PHE A 175 11.12 14.80 4.93
C PHE A 175 11.87 15.81 5.81
N ARG A 176 12.62 15.33 6.82
CA ARG A 176 13.43 16.18 7.69
C ARG A 176 14.45 17.03 6.93
N GLU A 177 15.06 16.48 5.89
CA GLU A 177 16.04 17.21 5.07
C GLU A 177 15.38 18.31 4.23
N SER A 178 14.13 18.10 3.78
CA SER A 178 13.42 19.09 2.94
C SER A 178 13.18 20.44 3.61
N LEU A 179 12.88 20.43 4.92
CA LEU A 179 12.47 21.64 5.65
C LEU A 179 13.53 22.75 5.65
N PRO A 180 14.79 22.51 6.07
CA PRO A 180 15.82 23.55 6.01
C PRO A 180 16.19 23.96 4.58
N ILE A 181 16.20 23.01 3.62
CA ILE A 181 16.54 23.28 2.21
C ILE A 181 15.52 24.24 1.58
N ILE A 182 14.23 23.94 1.74
CA ILE A 182 13.15 24.78 1.21
C ILE A 182 13.11 26.13 1.93
N ASN A 183 13.32 26.16 3.26
CA ASN A 183 13.39 27.41 3.99
C ASN A 183 14.51 28.30 3.43
N ASP A 184 15.73 27.79 3.26
CA ASP A 184 16.86 28.52 2.69
C ASP A 184 16.58 29.03 1.26
N GLN A 185 16.05 28.15 0.41
CA GLN A 185 15.70 28.50 -0.98
C GLN A 185 14.65 29.63 -1.06
N LEU A 186 13.72 29.69 -0.10
CA LEU A 186 12.58 30.59 -0.14
C LEU A 186 12.66 31.76 0.85
N GLN A 187 13.81 32.00 1.51
CA GLN A 187 13.90 33.02 2.58
C GLN A 187 13.53 34.43 2.13
N ASN A 188 13.76 34.77 0.86
CA ASN A 188 13.47 36.08 0.28
C ASN A 188 12.01 36.25 -0.17
N HIS A 189 11.20 35.19 -0.05
CA HIS A 189 9.82 35.13 -0.54
C HIS A 189 8.76 35.05 0.57
N LYS A 190 9.18 35.32 1.81
CA LYS A 190 8.34 35.16 3.01
C LYS A 190 7.10 36.05 3.03
N GLU A 191 7.18 37.23 2.41
CA GLU A 191 6.12 38.24 2.53
C GLU A 191 5.23 38.35 1.29
N ASP A 192 5.80 38.12 0.10
CA ASP A 192 5.18 38.44 -1.18
C ASP A 192 4.59 37.22 -1.88
N LYS A 193 5.12 36.01 -1.67
CA LYS A 193 4.69 34.79 -2.40
C LYS A 193 3.68 33.96 -1.61
N ASN A 194 2.80 33.27 -2.34
CA ASN A 194 1.99 32.19 -1.76
C ASN A 194 2.83 30.92 -1.69
N LEU A 195 3.06 30.39 -0.50
CA LEU A 195 3.69 29.09 -0.31
C LEU A 195 2.61 28.02 -0.21
N VAL A 196 2.49 27.21 -1.25
CA VAL A 196 1.52 26.12 -1.36
C VAL A 196 2.24 24.79 -1.21
N MET A 197 1.74 23.89 -0.38
CA MET A 197 2.39 22.61 -0.12
C MET A 197 1.47 21.42 -0.24
N TYR A 198 2.04 20.28 -0.62
CA TYR A 198 1.33 19.02 -0.67
C TYR A 198 2.23 17.84 -0.30
N CYS A 199 1.57 16.72 0.03
CA CYS A 199 2.18 15.40 0.11
C CYS A 199 1.11 14.35 -0.18
N THR A 200 1.44 13.06 0.00
CA THR A 200 0.53 11.94 -0.31
C THR A 200 -0.83 12.04 0.39
N GLY A 201 -0.85 12.27 1.71
CA GLY A 201 -2.07 12.21 2.53
C GLY A 201 -2.29 13.43 3.45
N GLY A 202 -1.41 14.43 3.43
CA GLY A 202 -1.53 15.68 4.20
C GLY A 202 -0.64 15.79 5.46
N ILE A 203 -0.35 14.68 6.16
CA ILE A 203 0.33 14.72 7.47
C ILE A 203 1.66 15.50 7.51
N ARG A 204 2.48 15.44 6.45
CA ARG A 204 3.75 16.20 6.38
C ARG A 204 3.51 17.70 6.29
N CYS A 205 2.45 18.10 5.58
CA CYS A 205 2.10 19.50 5.37
C CYS A 205 1.63 20.18 6.65
N GLU A 206 1.04 19.44 7.59
CA GLU A 206 0.67 20.02 8.90
C GLU A 206 1.89 20.55 9.63
N LYS A 207 2.94 19.71 9.76
CA LYS A 207 4.20 20.12 10.40
C LYS A 207 4.96 21.15 9.56
N ALA A 208 5.02 20.97 8.25
CA ALA A 208 5.71 21.90 7.36
C ALA A 208 5.06 23.29 7.40
N SER A 209 3.74 23.39 7.29
CA SER A 209 3.03 24.66 7.25
C SER A 209 3.19 25.44 8.55
N ALA A 210 3.06 24.79 9.71
CA ALA A 210 3.33 25.41 11.00
C ALA A 210 4.79 25.87 11.12
N TYR A 211 5.74 25.07 10.63
CA TYR A 211 7.15 25.47 10.58
C TYR A 211 7.38 26.69 9.70
N PHE A 212 6.83 26.75 8.48
CA PHE A 212 7.02 27.90 7.59
C PHE A 212 6.34 29.18 8.11
N LYS A 213 5.17 29.07 8.75
CA LYS A 213 4.57 30.22 9.45
C LYS A 213 5.48 30.73 10.56
N HIS A 214 6.05 29.83 11.36
CA HIS A 214 7.04 30.19 12.38
C HIS A 214 8.31 30.84 11.80
N GLN A 215 8.75 30.42 10.61
CA GLN A 215 9.87 31.04 9.88
C GLN A 215 9.54 32.42 9.30
N GLY A 216 8.28 32.88 9.42
CA GLY A 216 7.83 34.22 9.01
C GLY A 216 7.13 34.28 7.65
N PHE A 217 6.77 33.14 7.04
CA PHE A 217 6.00 33.12 5.81
C PHE A 217 4.55 33.55 6.08
N LYS A 218 4.07 34.59 5.38
CA LYS A 218 2.75 35.19 5.62
C LYS A 218 1.61 34.39 4.97
N ASN A 219 1.84 33.92 3.75
CA ASN A 219 0.82 33.27 2.92
C ASN A 219 1.16 31.77 2.78
N VAL A 220 0.63 30.95 3.67
CA VAL A 220 0.94 29.50 3.73
C VAL A 220 -0.34 28.69 3.54
N PHE A 221 -0.37 27.85 2.52
CA PHE A 221 -1.50 27.03 2.11
C PHE A 221 -1.10 25.57 1.95
N GLN A 222 -2.03 24.65 2.14
CA GLN A 222 -1.77 23.22 2.03
C GLN A 222 -2.93 22.45 1.40
N LEU A 223 -2.62 21.45 0.58
CA LEU A 223 -3.62 20.59 -0.05
C LEU A 223 -4.35 19.75 1.00
N GLU A 224 -5.66 19.95 1.13
CA GLU A 224 -6.48 19.23 2.10
C GLU A 224 -6.50 17.72 1.80
N GLY A 225 -6.00 16.91 2.74
CA GLY A 225 -5.98 15.45 2.59
C GLY A 225 -4.95 14.92 1.58
N GLY A 226 -4.10 15.79 1.01
CA GLY A 226 -3.02 15.43 0.10
C GLY A 226 -3.50 14.91 -1.27
N ILE A 227 -2.57 14.31 -2.01
CA ILE A 227 -2.79 13.84 -3.40
C ILE A 227 -3.95 12.82 -3.47
N ILE A 228 -4.10 11.94 -2.46
CA ILE A 228 -5.20 10.96 -2.43
C ILE A 228 -6.57 11.65 -2.47
N ASN A 229 -6.77 12.66 -1.61
CA ASN A 229 -8.03 13.38 -1.54
C ASN A 229 -8.24 14.32 -2.75
N TYR A 230 -7.14 14.85 -3.31
CA TYR A 230 -7.19 15.59 -4.57
C TYR A 230 -7.70 14.73 -5.73
N ALA A 231 -7.13 13.54 -5.91
CA ALA A 231 -7.52 12.58 -6.96
C ALA A 231 -9.02 12.26 -6.92
N LYS A 232 -9.57 12.08 -5.71
CA LYS A 232 -11.00 11.86 -5.53
C LYS A 232 -11.87 13.05 -5.89
N GLN A 233 -11.45 14.25 -5.49
CA GLN A 233 -12.20 15.46 -5.80
C GLN A 233 -12.16 15.79 -7.30
N ILE A 234 -11.01 15.62 -7.97
CA ILE A 234 -10.94 15.89 -9.42
C ILE A 234 -11.85 14.95 -10.21
N GLU A 235 -11.96 13.68 -9.81
CA GLU A 235 -12.86 12.73 -10.46
C GLU A 235 -14.32 13.06 -10.15
N ALA A 236 -14.66 13.26 -8.87
CA ALA A 236 -16.03 13.54 -8.44
C ALA A 236 -16.60 14.86 -8.99
N GLU A 237 -15.74 15.88 -9.16
CA GLU A 237 -16.14 17.21 -9.62
C GLU A 237 -15.82 17.44 -11.12
N GLY A 238 -15.17 16.49 -11.79
CA GLY A 238 -14.79 16.62 -13.20
C GLY A 238 -13.75 17.72 -13.47
N LEU A 239 -12.81 17.92 -12.54
CA LEU A 239 -11.76 18.94 -12.65
C LEU A 239 -10.57 18.41 -13.46
N GLU A 240 -9.86 19.31 -14.16
CA GLU A 240 -8.59 18.96 -14.79
C GLU A 240 -7.51 18.70 -13.72
N SER A 241 -6.79 17.58 -13.84
CA SER A 241 -5.65 17.30 -12.96
C SER A 241 -4.46 18.17 -13.32
N LYS A 242 -3.93 18.88 -12.33
CA LYS A 242 -2.60 19.52 -12.38
C LYS A 242 -1.48 18.62 -11.90
N PHE A 243 -1.85 17.50 -11.26
CA PHE A 243 -0.91 16.42 -10.96
C PHE A 243 -0.66 15.61 -12.23
N ILE A 244 0.60 15.23 -12.47
CA ILE A 244 1.01 14.35 -13.56
C ILE A 244 1.64 13.08 -13.00
N GLY A 245 1.25 11.93 -13.55
CA GLY A 245 1.82 10.63 -13.27
C GLY A 245 1.19 9.89 -12.10
N LYS A 246 2.03 9.19 -11.33
CA LYS A 246 1.65 8.25 -10.29
C LYS A 246 1.90 8.83 -8.90
N ASN A 247 0.97 8.61 -7.97
CA ASN A 247 1.19 8.92 -6.56
C ASN A 247 1.83 7.71 -5.86
N PHE A 248 2.99 7.87 -5.25
CA PHE A 248 3.62 6.80 -4.45
C PHE A 248 2.85 6.58 -3.13
N VAL A 249 2.55 5.31 -2.82
CA VAL A 249 1.87 4.91 -1.56
C VAL A 249 2.75 3.94 -0.74
N PHE A 250 2.60 3.99 0.58
CA PHE A 250 3.49 3.31 1.54
C PHE A 250 3.04 1.89 1.92
N ASP A 251 2.59 1.15 0.92
CA ASP A 251 2.08 -0.22 1.05
C ASP A 251 2.52 -1.07 -0.15
N ASN A 252 2.05 -2.31 -0.23
CA ASN A 252 2.53 -3.25 -1.25
C ASN A 252 2.23 -2.83 -2.69
N ARG A 253 1.31 -1.88 -2.92
CA ARG A 253 1.00 -1.36 -4.25
C ARG A 253 2.11 -0.48 -4.81
N LEU A 254 2.88 0.20 -3.94
CA LEU A 254 3.99 1.11 -4.27
C LEU A 254 3.63 2.26 -5.23
N GLY A 255 2.36 2.43 -5.58
CA GLY A 255 1.82 3.58 -6.26
C GLY A 255 0.38 3.37 -6.65
N GLU A 256 -0.30 4.47 -6.98
CA GLU A 256 -1.64 4.51 -7.55
C GLU A 256 -1.64 5.56 -8.66
N ARG A 257 -2.26 5.25 -9.81
CA ARG A 257 -2.22 6.13 -10.97
C ARG A 257 -3.20 7.28 -10.80
N ILE A 258 -2.72 8.51 -11.00
CA ILE A 258 -3.57 9.71 -10.98
C ILE A 258 -3.84 10.18 -12.41
N THR A 259 -2.81 10.20 -13.25
CA THR A 259 -2.94 10.41 -14.70
C THR A 259 -2.18 9.34 -15.49
N GLU A 260 -2.50 9.23 -16.78
CA GLU A 260 -1.82 8.31 -17.69
C GLU A 260 -0.40 8.74 -18.06
N ASP A 261 0.13 9.81 -17.48
CA ASP A 261 1.48 10.26 -17.79
C ASP A 261 2.53 9.36 -17.15
N ILE A 262 3.55 8.96 -17.92
CA ILE A 262 4.77 8.35 -17.39
C ILE A 262 5.85 9.41 -17.48
N ILE A 263 6.28 9.92 -16.33
CA ILE A 263 7.28 11.00 -16.24
C ILE A 263 8.66 10.50 -15.77
N SER A 264 8.78 9.21 -15.49
CA SER A 264 10.02 8.56 -15.05
C SER A 264 10.51 7.52 -16.06
N GLN A 265 11.69 6.97 -15.78
CA GLN A 265 12.31 5.96 -16.60
C GLN A 265 12.91 4.84 -15.76
N CYS A 266 13.11 3.68 -16.39
CA CYS A 266 13.78 2.54 -15.79
C CYS A 266 15.19 2.93 -15.39
N HIS A 267 15.54 2.76 -14.12
CA HIS A 267 16.86 3.11 -13.59
C HIS A 267 17.99 2.22 -14.15
N GLN A 268 17.66 1.10 -14.80
CA GLN A 268 18.62 0.16 -15.39
C GLN A 268 18.83 0.35 -16.91
N CYS A 269 17.78 0.67 -17.67
CA CYS A 269 17.84 0.74 -19.14
C CYS A 269 17.38 2.07 -19.75
N GLY A 270 16.79 2.99 -18.97
CA GLY A 270 16.34 4.30 -19.46
C GLY A 270 15.01 4.29 -20.22
N LYS A 271 14.36 3.13 -20.40
CA LYS A 271 13.02 3.07 -21.02
C LYS A 271 11.98 3.76 -20.13
N PRO A 272 11.03 4.55 -20.68
CA PRO A 272 9.94 5.13 -19.91
C PRO A 272 9.18 4.05 -19.13
N CYS A 273 9.09 4.23 -17.80
CA CYS A 273 8.28 3.44 -16.89
C CYS A 273 8.30 4.09 -15.50
N ASP A 274 7.32 3.77 -14.67
CA ASP A 274 7.16 4.30 -13.32
C ASP A 274 6.89 3.19 -12.28
N ASN A 275 7.28 1.95 -12.59
CA ASN A 275 7.11 0.81 -11.71
C ASN A 275 8.20 0.81 -10.63
N HIS A 276 7.81 1.13 -9.40
CA HIS A 276 8.68 0.96 -8.24
C HIS A 276 8.81 -0.51 -7.85
N THR A 277 10.04 -0.95 -7.66
CA THR A 277 10.40 -2.31 -7.30
C THR A 277 11.36 -2.30 -6.12
N ASN A 278 11.13 -3.19 -5.15
CA ASN A 278 12.13 -3.50 -4.14
C ASN A 278 13.04 -4.61 -4.66
N CYS A 279 14.35 -4.44 -4.51
CA CYS A 279 15.32 -5.47 -4.85
C CYS A 279 15.00 -6.78 -4.12
N GLU A 280 14.90 -7.88 -4.87
CA GLU A 280 14.57 -9.22 -4.35
C GLU A 280 15.61 -9.74 -3.34
N ASN A 281 16.85 -9.26 -3.45
CA ASN A 281 17.87 -9.57 -2.46
C ASN A 281 17.51 -8.94 -1.10
N ASP A 282 17.11 -9.80 -0.14
CA ASP A 282 16.86 -9.47 1.26
C ASP A 282 18.00 -8.70 1.94
N GLY A 283 19.24 -8.86 1.48
CA GLY A 283 20.38 -8.09 1.99
C GLY A 283 20.49 -6.67 1.43
N CYS A 284 19.66 -6.30 0.45
CA CYS A 284 19.72 -5.04 -0.27
C CYS A 284 18.51 -4.14 0.03
N HIS A 285 17.29 -4.64 -0.22
CA HIS A 285 16.02 -3.90 -0.08
C HIS A 285 16.00 -2.50 -0.73
N LEU A 286 16.80 -2.29 -1.78
CA LEU A 286 16.80 -1.04 -2.53
C LEU A 286 15.46 -0.87 -3.25
N LEU A 287 14.79 0.26 -3.06
CA LEU A 287 13.65 0.67 -3.88
C LEU A 287 14.16 1.43 -5.11
N PHE A 288 13.71 1.08 -6.31
CA PHE A 288 14.11 1.72 -7.57
C PHE A 288 13.04 1.53 -8.66
N ILE A 289 13.15 2.24 -9.78
CA ILE A 289 12.22 2.07 -10.91
C ILE A 289 12.76 1.01 -11.88
N GLN A 290 11.92 0.04 -12.24
CA GLN A 290 12.29 -1.07 -13.12
C GLN A 290 11.17 -1.40 -14.12
N CYS A 291 11.47 -1.38 -15.41
CA CYS A 291 10.53 -1.85 -16.43
C CYS A 291 10.39 -3.38 -16.43
N ASP A 292 9.32 -3.90 -17.05
CA ASP A 292 9.05 -5.34 -17.08
C ASP A 292 10.15 -6.16 -17.76
N ASP A 293 10.78 -5.61 -18.81
CA ASP A 293 11.91 -6.26 -19.51
C ASP A 293 13.11 -6.45 -18.55
N CYS A 294 13.46 -5.40 -17.81
CA CYS A 294 14.54 -5.46 -16.82
C CYS A 294 14.18 -6.31 -15.62
N LYS A 295 12.91 -6.29 -15.19
CA LYS A 295 12.40 -7.17 -14.13
C LYS A 295 12.54 -8.63 -14.50
N ALA A 296 12.18 -9.01 -15.72
CA ALA A 296 12.35 -10.38 -16.22
C ALA A 296 13.82 -10.76 -16.34
N ALA A 297 14.67 -9.85 -16.84
CA ALA A 297 16.10 -10.11 -17.01
C ALA A 297 16.89 -10.16 -15.69
N MET A 298 16.46 -9.41 -14.68
CA MET A 298 17.19 -9.24 -13.41
C MET A 298 16.47 -9.85 -12.22
N GLU A 299 15.33 -10.53 -12.40
CA GLU A 299 14.53 -11.14 -11.33
C GLU A 299 14.29 -10.16 -10.15
N ASN A 300 13.74 -8.99 -10.47
CA ASN A 300 13.55 -7.85 -9.53
C ASN A 300 14.83 -7.30 -8.88
N CYS A 301 16.04 -7.76 -9.24
CA CYS A 301 17.28 -7.28 -8.64
C CYS A 301 17.77 -5.96 -9.24
N CYS A 302 18.33 -5.11 -8.38
CA CYS A 302 18.87 -3.81 -8.80
C CYS A 302 20.23 -3.92 -9.52
N SER A 303 20.96 -5.02 -9.34
CA SER A 303 22.31 -5.23 -9.89
C SER A 303 22.59 -6.71 -10.13
N THR A 304 23.60 -7.00 -10.95
CA THR A 304 24.09 -8.38 -11.18
C THR A 304 24.56 -9.03 -9.89
N GLU A 305 25.24 -8.30 -9.01
CA GLU A 305 25.62 -8.80 -7.67
C GLU A 305 24.40 -9.27 -6.86
N CYS A 306 23.28 -8.53 -6.91
CA CYS A 306 22.08 -8.95 -6.20
C CYS A 306 21.44 -10.18 -6.86
N LEU A 307 21.44 -10.24 -8.21
CA LEU A 307 20.97 -11.39 -8.97
C LEU A 307 21.78 -12.66 -8.65
N ASP A 308 23.10 -12.54 -8.53
CA ASP A 308 23.97 -13.64 -8.16
C ASP A 308 23.68 -14.13 -6.73
N ILE A 309 23.43 -13.19 -5.79
CA ILE A 309 23.13 -13.53 -4.40
C ILE A 309 21.81 -14.30 -4.27
N ILE A 310 20.73 -13.90 -4.95
CA ILE A 310 19.44 -14.59 -4.82
C ILE A 310 19.49 -16.04 -5.34
N HIS A 311 20.42 -16.34 -6.24
CA HIS A 311 20.66 -17.68 -6.76
C HIS A 311 21.57 -18.55 -5.89
N MET A 312 22.17 -18.00 -4.82
CA MET A 312 22.95 -18.79 -3.86
C MET A 312 22.03 -19.61 -2.94
N PRO A 313 22.51 -20.71 -2.35
CA PRO A 313 21.78 -21.41 -1.29
C PRO A 313 21.39 -20.46 -0.15
N LEU A 314 20.19 -20.61 0.41
CA LEU A 314 19.66 -19.73 1.46
C LEU A 314 20.63 -19.55 2.65
N VAL A 315 21.36 -20.60 3.02
CA VAL A 315 22.35 -20.57 4.10
C VAL A 315 23.48 -19.57 3.79
N ASP A 316 23.93 -19.50 2.54
CA ASP A 316 24.98 -18.58 2.11
C ASP A 316 24.45 -17.15 2.01
N GLN A 317 23.22 -16.96 1.51
CA GLN A 317 22.55 -15.65 1.54
C GLN A 317 22.45 -15.11 2.97
N VAL A 318 22.02 -15.96 3.92
CA VAL A 318 21.95 -15.61 5.35
C VAL A 318 23.34 -15.28 5.89
N ARG A 319 24.36 -16.08 5.56
CA ARG A 319 25.74 -15.82 5.97
C ARG A 319 26.25 -14.47 5.48
N LEU A 320 25.92 -14.07 4.25
CA LEU A 320 26.34 -12.80 3.67
C LEU A 320 25.71 -11.57 4.32
N ARG A 321 24.53 -11.71 4.95
CA ARG A 321 23.81 -10.62 5.64
C ARG A 321 24.05 -10.55 7.14
N ILE A 322 24.56 -11.61 7.78
CA ILE A 322 24.90 -11.59 9.21
C ILE A 322 25.88 -10.45 9.51
N GLY A 323 25.55 -9.64 10.51
CA GLY A 323 26.39 -8.52 10.97
C GLY A 323 26.38 -7.27 10.07
N LYS A 324 25.74 -7.31 8.90
CA LYS A 324 25.59 -6.14 8.04
C LYS A 324 24.33 -5.36 8.40
N GLN A 325 24.49 -4.16 8.95
CA GLN A 325 23.38 -3.21 9.08
C GLN A 325 23.22 -2.46 7.76
N VAL A 326 22.21 -2.84 6.97
CA VAL A 326 21.90 -2.20 5.67
C VAL A 326 21.12 -0.88 5.84
N GLY A 327 21.09 -0.31 7.06
CA GLY A 327 20.32 0.89 7.38
C GLY A 327 20.58 2.07 6.42
N ASN A 328 21.78 2.15 5.85
CA ASN A 328 22.16 3.19 4.88
C ASN A 328 21.53 3.04 3.47
N LYS A 329 21.00 1.87 3.08
CA LYS A 329 20.28 1.71 1.79
C LYS A 329 18.78 2.03 1.88
N VAL A 330 18.22 2.11 3.09
CA VAL A 330 16.85 2.60 3.33
C VAL A 330 16.72 4.08 2.92
N PHE A 331 17.82 4.82 3.00
CA PHE A 331 17.89 6.22 2.62
C PHE A 331 18.26 6.42 1.13
N ARG A 332 19.10 5.55 0.54
CA ARG A 332 19.52 5.62 -0.89
C ARG A 332 18.53 5.04 -1.91
N LYS A 333 17.22 5.16 -1.69
CA LYS A 333 16.22 4.72 -2.69
C LYS A 333 16.51 5.40 -4.03
N GLY A 334 16.43 4.69 -5.14
CA GLY A 334 16.72 5.23 -6.49
C GLY A 334 18.17 5.65 -6.77
N LYS A 335 19.05 5.78 -5.77
CA LYS A 335 20.37 6.45 -5.89
C LYS A 335 21.59 5.52 -5.94
N SER A 336 21.41 4.20 -6.07
CA SER A 336 22.53 3.25 -6.14
C SER A 336 23.46 3.50 -7.34
N GLU A 337 24.78 3.40 -7.17
CA GLU A 337 25.75 3.50 -8.28
C GLU A 337 25.57 2.44 -9.37
N ASN A 338 24.88 1.34 -9.05
CA ASN A 338 24.57 0.29 -10.03
C ASN A 338 23.43 0.67 -11.00
N LEU A 339 22.73 1.78 -10.72
CA LEU A 339 21.62 2.28 -11.53
C LEU A 339 22.14 3.36 -12.48
N LYS A 340 22.28 3.01 -13.77
CA LYS A 340 22.89 3.86 -14.80
C LYS A 340 22.03 5.08 -15.17
N PHE A 341 20.71 4.94 -15.02
CA PHE A 341 19.71 5.92 -15.46
C PHE A 341 19.00 6.57 -14.28
N LYS A 342 19.68 6.65 -13.12
CA LYS A 342 19.20 7.40 -11.96
C LYS A 342 19.28 8.90 -12.27
N HIS A 343 18.14 9.53 -12.56
CA HIS A 343 18.06 10.99 -12.62
C HIS A 343 17.39 11.48 -11.35
N SER A 344 18.15 11.51 -10.26
CA SER A 344 17.68 12.18 -9.05
C SER A 344 17.75 13.70 -9.27
N GLY A 345 16.59 14.35 -9.42
CA GLY A 345 16.46 15.81 -9.38
C GLY A 345 16.13 16.51 -10.70
N GLU A 346 16.34 15.90 -11.88
CA GLU A 346 15.84 16.43 -13.15
C GLU A 346 14.53 15.73 -13.51
N LEU A 347 13.42 16.25 -12.96
CA LEU A 347 12.10 15.71 -13.23
C LEU A 347 11.49 16.42 -14.45
N PRO A 348 11.11 15.68 -15.50
CA PRO A 348 10.45 16.30 -16.64
C PRO A 348 9.04 16.74 -16.23
N ASN A 349 8.69 17.98 -16.57
CA ASN A 349 7.31 18.46 -16.48
C ASN A 349 6.41 17.89 -17.59
N ASN A 350 6.99 17.11 -18.50
CA ASN A 350 6.31 16.52 -19.65
C ASN A 350 6.35 15.01 -19.56
N SER A 351 5.27 14.39 -20.03
CA SER A 351 5.14 12.95 -20.19
C SER A 351 6.22 12.39 -21.14
N LEU A 352 6.95 11.37 -20.71
CA LEU A 352 7.91 10.61 -21.53
C LEU A 352 7.20 9.54 -22.36
N ALA A 353 6.07 9.03 -21.84
CA ALA A 353 5.18 8.10 -22.52
C ALA A 353 3.79 8.21 -21.88
N THR A 354 2.76 7.80 -22.60
CA THR A 354 1.46 7.55 -21.99
C THR A 354 1.44 6.11 -21.52
N ALA A 355 1.07 5.88 -20.26
CA ALA A 355 0.75 4.56 -19.76
C ALA A 355 -0.29 3.96 -20.70
N GLU A 356 -0.01 2.75 -21.19
CA GLU A 356 -1.06 1.99 -21.83
C GLU A 356 -2.15 1.83 -20.77
N LYS A 357 -3.34 2.41 -21.02
CA LYS A 357 -4.53 1.98 -20.31
C LYS A 357 -4.53 0.48 -20.44
N GLN A 358 -4.22 -0.21 -19.34
CA GLN A 358 -4.39 -1.64 -19.31
C GLN A 358 -5.83 -1.86 -19.76
N ALA A 359 -5.99 -2.38 -20.98
CA ALA A 359 -7.26 -2.40 -21.67
C ALA A 359 -8.16 -3.42 -21.00
N ASP A 360 -8.62 -3.17 -19.76
CA ASP A 360 -8.87 -4.23 -18.79
C ASP A 360 -7.89 -5.37 -19.08
N ILE A 361 -6.59 -5.22 -18.74
CA ILE A 361 -5.75 -6.42 -18.64
C ILE A 361 -6.41 -7.20 -17.53
N ARG A 362 -7.37 -8.02 -17.95
CA ARG A 362 -8.49 -8.61 -17.22
C ARG A 362 -8.16 -8.45 -15.77
N GLN A 363 -8.69 -7.43 -15.07
CA GLN A 363 -8.64 -7.28 -13.61
C GLN A 363 -8.28 -8.63 -13.06
N LYS A 364 -6.95 -8.90 -12.83
CA LYS A 364 -6.36 -10.25 -12.96
C LYS A 364 -7.46 -11.16 -12.49
N ILE A 365 -8.18 -11.87 -13.39
CA ILE A 365 -9.31 -12.69 -12.91
C ILE A 365 -8.54 -13.83 -12.24
N LYS A 366 -7.99 -13.54 -11.06
CA LYS A 366 -7.84 -14.39 -9.92
C LYS A 366 -9.27 -14.86 -9.81
N VAL A 367 -9.50 -15.95 -10.53
CA VAL A 367 -10.62 -16.84 -10.43
C VAL A 367 -11.07 -16.71 -8.98
N LYS A 368 -12.12 -15.91 -8.72
CA LYS A 368 -12.45 -15.49 -7.36
C LYS A 368 -12.90 -16.77 -6.71
N LYS A 369 -12.03 -17.35 -5.88
CA LYS A 369 -12.31 -18.66 -5.33
C LYS A 369 -12.80 -18.47 -3.91
N VAL A 370 -13.82 -19.22 -3.54
CA VAL A 370 -14.38 -19.19 -2.20
C VAL A 370 -14.12 -20.55 -1.58
N LEU A 371 -13.46 -20.57 -0.42
CA LEU A 371 -13.19 -21.81 0.29
C LEU A 371 -14.53 -22.49 0.67
N LEU A 372 -14.80 -23.67 0.13
CA LEU A 372 -15.99 -24.46 0.46
C LEU A 372 -15.77 -25.33 1.70
N GLY A 373 -14.59 -25.96 1.79
CA GLY A 373 -14.36 -27.01 2.77
C GLY A 373 -12.98 -27.66 2.67
N LYS A 374 -12.80 -28.77 3.39
CA LYS A 374 -11.51 -29.49 3.47
C LYS A 374 -11.64 -30.96 3.11
N ALA A 375 -10.56 -31.55 2.59
CA ALA A 375 -10.49 -32.98 2.30
C ALA A 375 -10.42 -33.81 3.59
N GLU A 376 -11.29 -34.81 3.72
CA GLU A 376 -11.26 -35.80 4.82
C GLU A 376 -10.68 -37.14 4.39
N HIS A 377 -10.86 -37.55 3.13
CA HIS A 377 -10.33 -38.83 2.65
C HIS A 377 -10.25 -38.91 1.13
N TYR A 378 -9.47 -39.87 0.62
CA TYR A 378 -9.42 -40.20 -0.81
C TYR A 378 -9.42 -41.71 -1.04
N TYR A 379 -10.46 -42.20 -1.71
CA TYR A 379 -10.63 -43.61 -2.05
C TYR A 379 -9.91 -43.93 -3.36
N VAL A 380 -8.64 -44.35 -3.27
CA VAL A 380 -7.75 -44.55 -4.42
C VAL A 380 -8.34 -45.45 -5.52
N LYS A 381 -9.00 -46.55 -5.14
CA LYS A 381 -9.55 -47.51 -6.12
C LYS A 381 -10.76 -46.96 -6.88
N ALA A 382 -11.56 -46.13 -6.23
CA ALA A 382 -12.77 -45.54 -6.80
C ALA A 382 -12.51 -44.16 -7.42
N GLN A 383 -11.33 -43.58 -7.19
CA GLN A 383 -11.00 -42.20 -7.55
C GLN A 383 -12.02 -41.20 -6.98
N VAL A 384 -12.44 -41.40 -5.73
CA VAL A 384 -13.43 -40.55 -5.05
C VAL A 384 -12.78 -39.78 -3.91
N GLY A 385 -12.98 -38.47 -3.88
CA GLY A 385 -12.62 -37.61 -2.75
C GLY A 385 -13.79 -37.45 -1.79
N LEU A 386 -13.51 -37.46 -0.48
CA LEU A 386 -14.45 -37.10 0.58
C LEU A 386 -14.07 -35.74 1.16
N PHE A 387 -15.03 -34.83 1.22
CA PHE A 387 -14.87 -33.47 1.71
C PHE A 387 -15.94 -33.13 2.74
N THR A 388 -15.61 -32.26 3.69
CA THR A 388 -16.59 -31.61 4.58
C THR A 388 -16.78 -30.17 4.15
N ILE A 389 -18.03 -29.77 3.93
CA ILE A 389 -18.39 -28.41 3.56
C ILE A 389 -18.50 -27.55 4.82
N GLU A 390 -17.79 -26.43 4.87
CA GLU A 390 -17.63 -25.62 6.07
C GLU A 390 -18.13 -24.17 5.92
N ASN A 391 -18.08 -23.57 4.72
CA ASN A 391 -18.35 -22.13 4.58
C ASN A 391 -19.49 -21.75 3.64
N HIS A 392 -19.66 -22.46 2.51
CA HIS A 392 -20.67 -22.13 1.49
C HIS A 392 -21.26 -23.39 0.87
N ASP A 393 -22.49 -23.26 0.36
CA ASP A 393 -23.16 -24.35 -0.34
C ASP A 393 -22.44 -24.70 -1.65
N LEU A 394 -22.39 -26.00 -1.94
CA LEU A 394 -21.81 -26.56 -3.16
C LEU A 394 -22.94 -27.11 -4.03
N ASN A 395 -22.97 -26.77 -5.31
CA ASN A 395 -23.99 -27.25 -6.25
C ASN A 395 -23.37 -28.03 -7.41
N THR A 396 -24.12 -29.00 -7.93
CA THR A 396 -23.78 -29.63 -9.21
C THR A 396 -23.72 -28.59 -10.33
N GLY A 397 -22.68 -28.66 -11.16
CA GLY A 397 -22.36 -27.68 -12.20
C GLY A 397 -21.38 -26.58 -11.74
N ASP A 398 -21.09 -26.48 -10.43
CA ASP A 398 -20.08 -25.54 -9.95
C ASP A 398 -18.69 -25.91 -10.47
N LYS A 399 -17.94 -24.91 -10.92
CA LYS A 399 -16.50 -25.05 -11.17
C LYS A 399 -15.78 -25.00 -9.83
N ILE A 400 -14.99 -26.01 -9.52
CA ILE A 400 -14.30 -26.15 -8.24
C ILE A 400 -12.79 -26.26 -8.44
N LEU A 401 -12.05 -25.88 -7.41
CA LEU A 401 -10.59 -25.98 -7.34
C LEU A 401 -10.22 -26.77 -6.10
N ILE A 402 -9.42 -27.83 -6.27
CA ILE A 402 -8.75 -28.52 -5.17
C ILE A 402 -7.31 -28.02 -5.12
N SER A 403 -6.90 -27.47 -3.98
CA SER A 403 -5.58 -26.88 -3.81
C SER A 403 -4.89 -27.40 -2.56
N GLY A 404 -3.63 -27.78 -2.69
CA GLY A 404 -2.79 -28.11 -1.54
C GLY A 404 -1.30 -28.19 -1.87
N PRO A 405 -0.42 -28.25 -0.84
CA PRO A 405 1.02 -28.04 -1.00
C PRO A 405 1.71 -29.04 -1.95
N THR A 406 1.18 -30.26 -2.06
CA THR A 406 1.74 -31.32 -2.90
C THR A 406 0.88 -31.65 -4.12
N THR A 407 -0.42 -31.40 -4.03
CA THR A 407 -1.39 -31.62 -5.11
C THR A 407 -1.35 -30.50 -6.16
N GLY A 408 -0.84 -29.31 -5.78
CA GLY A 408 -0.91 -28.12 -6.61
C GLY A 408 -2.35 -27.64 -6.74
N ASN A 409 -2.63 -26.85 -7.78
CA ASN A 409 -3.97 -26.38 -8.11
C ASN A 409 -4.58 -27.28 -9.20
N GLN A 410 -5.72 -27.90 -8.90
CA GLN A 410 -6.43 -28.77 -9.83
C GLN A 410 -7.90 -28.34 -9.95
N GLU A 411 -8.33 -27.96 -11.16
CA GLU A 411 -9.69 -27.51 -11.43
C GLU A 411 -10.55 -28.64 -12.00
N LEU A 412 -11.83 -28.70 -11.62
CA LEU A 412 -12.83 -29.58 -12.22
C LEU A 412 -14.22 -28.94 -12.18
N VAL A 413 -15.15 -29.46 -12.97
CA VAL A 413 -16.58 -29.11 -12.90
C VAL A 413 -17.31 -30.23 -12.17
N LEU A 414 -18.10 -29.89 -11.16
CA LEU A 414 -18.79 -30.89 -10.35
C LEU A 414 -19.99 -31.47 -11.10
N GLU A 415 -19.83 -32.62 -11.74
CA GLU A 415 -20.91 -33.24 -12.52
C GLU A 415 -21.95 -33.97 -11.67
N LYS A 416 -21.51 -34.63 -10.61
CA LYS A 416 -22.34 -35.39 -9.67
C LYS A 416 -21.69 -35.39 -8.30
N MET A 417 -22.51 -35.47 -7.27
CA MET A 417 -22.04 -35.63 -5.90
C MET A 417 -23.02 -36.44 -5.06
N ILE A 418 -22.48 -37.08 -4.03
CA ILE A 418 -23.24 -37.77 -2.99
C ILE A 418 -23.05 -36.98 -1.71
N VAL A 419 -24.15 -36.55 -1.10
CA VAL A 419 -24.20 -35.75 0.13
C VAL A 419 -24.77 -36.63 1.23
N ASN A 420 -23.99 -36.89 2.27
CA ASN A 420 -24.37 -37.77 3.39
C ASN A 420 -24.96 -39.12 2.91
N GLU A 421 -24.28 -39.77 1.97
CA GLU A 421 -24.64 -41.07 1.38
C GLU A 421 -25.84 -41.08 0.41
N VAL A 422 -26.41 -39.91 0.07
CA VAL A 422 -27.51 -39.78 -0.91
C VAL A 422 -27.12 -38.87 -2.06
N GLU A 423 -27.47 -39.22 -3.31
CA GLU A 423 -27.29 -38.31 -4.45
C GLU A 423 -28.12 -37.04 -4.25
N ALA A 424 -27.46 -35.88 -4.34
CA ALA A 424 -28.11 -34.59 -4.19
C ALA A 424 -27.46 -33.54 -5.10
N LEU A 425 -28.25 -32.54 -5.49
CA LEU A 425 -27.82 -31.44 -6.35
C LEU A 425 -27.15 -30.29 -5.58
N THR A 426 -27.39 -30.22 -4.27
CA THR A 426 -26.85 -29.19 -3.38
C THR A 426 -26.37 -29.81 -2.08
N ALA A 427 -25.17 -29.44 -1.64
CA ALA A 427 -24.63 -29.74 -0.33
C ALA A 427 -24.54 -28.45 0.49
N LYS A 428 -24.91 -28.52 1.77
CA LYS A 428 -24.93 -27.38 2.69
C LYS A 428 -23.76 -27.42 3.65
N ILE A 429 -23.55 -26.30 4.34
CA ILE A 429 -22.57 -26.21 5.43
C ILE A 429 -22.84 -27.30 6.48
N GLY A 430 -21.80 -28.08 6.79
CA GLY A 430 -21.83 -29.22 7.69
C GLY A 430 -21.94 -30.58 7.01
N ASP A 431 -22.28 -30.61 5.71
CA ASP A 431 -22.45 -31.87 4.98
C ASP A 431 -21.11 -32.51 4.60
N LYS A 432 -21.14 -33.85 4.53
CA LYS A 432 -20.07 -34.66 3.95
C LYS A 432 -20.40 -34.98 2.51
N VAL A 433 -19.50 -34.63 1.61
CA VAL A 433 -19.70 -34.76 0.17
C VAL A 433 -18.63 -35.66 -0.42
N THR A 434 -19.06 -36.62 -1.24
CA THR A 434 -18.17 -37.41 -2.08
C THR A 434 -18.46 -37.19 -3.56
N PHE A 435 -17.39 -37.10 -4.34
CA PHE A 435 -17.47 -37.01 -5.80
C PHE A 435 -16.17 -37.54 -6.43
N GLU A 436 -16.23 -37.80 -7.73
CA GLU A 436 -15.11 -38.30 -8.51
C GLU A 436 -14.01 -37.24 -8.66
N VAL A 437 -12.77 -37.62 -8.33
CA VAL A 437 -11.57 -36.79 -8.42
C VAL A 437 -10.49 -37.61 -9.10
N PRO A 438 -10.13 -37.33 -10.36
CA PRO A 438 -9.24 -38.20 -11.18
C PRO A 438 -7.77 -38.16 -10.75
N PHE A 439 -7.44 -37.44 -9.68
CA PHE A 439 -6.10 -37.28 -9.13
C PHE A 439 -6.09 -37.49 -7.62
N ARG A 440 -4.93 -37.85 -7.08
CA ARG A 440 -4.80 -38.17 -5.67
C ARG A 440 -4.75 -36.91 -4.81
N ILE A 441 -5.71 -36.76 -3.90
CA ILE A 441 -5.73 -35.66 -2.92
C ILE A 441 -5.07 -36.06 -1.59
N ARG A 442 -4.78 -35.06 -0.75
CA ARG A 442 -4.25 -35.16 0.61
C ARG A 442 -5.22 -34.51 1.59
N LEU A 443 -5.12 -34.88 2.86
CA LEU A 443 -5.92 -34.28 3.95
C LEU A 443 -5.64 -32.79 4.16
N SER A 444 -4.47 -32.32 3.73
CA SER A 444 -4.11 -30.91 3.72
C SER A 444 -4.79 -30.11 2.60
N ASP A 445 -5.43 -30.79 1.64
CA ASP A 445 -6.01 -30.14 0.49
C ASP A 445 -7.34 -29.49 0.86
N LYS A 446 -7.55 -28.30 0.31
CA LYS A 446 -8.75 -27.50 0.48
C LYS A 446 -9.58 -27.52 -0.80
N LEU A 447 -10.89 -27.49 -0.63
CA LEU A 447 -11.86 -27.43 -1.71
C LEU A 447 -12.40 -26.01 -1.83
N TYR A 448 -12.36 -25.46 -3.03
CA TYR A 448 -12.83 -24.12 -3.35
C TYR A 448 -13.88 -24.15 -4.45
N LYS A 449 -14.82 -23.22 -4.42
CA LYS A 449 -15.69 -22.88 -5.55
C LYS A 449 -15.05 -21.75 -6.32
N ILE A 450 -14.97 -21.89 -7.63
CA ILE A 450 -14.61 -20.81 -8.53
C ILE A 450 -15.85 -19.96 -8.78
N VAL A 451 -15.76 -18.68 -8.43
CA VAL A 451 -16.75 -17.63 -8.67
C VAL A 451 -16.20 -16.76 -9.80
N ASN A 452 -17.03 -16.53 -10.81
CA ASN A 452 -16.69 -15.66 -11.94
C ASN A 452 -16.93 -14.19 -11.60
#